data_AF-A0A1V5RNY0-F1
#
_entry.id   AF-A0A1V5RNY0-F1
#
_cell.length_a   1.000
_cell.length_b   1.000
_cell.length_c   1.000
_cell.angle_alpha   90.00
_cell.angle_beta   90.00
_cell.angle_gamma   90.00
#
_symmetry.space_group_name_H-M   'P 1'
#
loop_
_entity.id
_entity.type
_entity.pdbx_description
1 polymer ?
#
loop_
_entity_poly.entity_id
_entity_poly.type
_entity_poly.pdbx_seq_one_letter_code
_entity_poly.pdbx_strand_id
1 'polypeptide(L)'
;MDYGVLLKALVPNPNTKSAHYAKQSRFEGSKRQVRAALLHCVAEQGAIALSSVTEILKEYDSTYLAQSIEELIKEGFLLLEKDSLSIR
;
A
#
# COMPACT_ATOMS: atom_id res chain seq x y z
N MET A 1 -16.65 1.55 12.22
CA MET A 1 -16.10 0.26 12.66
C MET A 1 -14.63 0.24 12.25
N ASP A 2 -13.81 0.64 13.22
CA ASP A 2 -12.39 0.33 13.54
C ASP A 2 -11.26 0.35 12.50
N TYR A 3 -11.31 1.20 11.47
CA TYR A 3 -10.14 1.42 10.57
C TYR A 3 -9.09 2.44 11.09
N GLY A 4 -9.11 2.82 12.38
CA GLY A 4 -8.43 4.04 12.86
C GLY A 4 -7.22 3.86 13.77
N VAL A 5 -6.90 2.65 14.23
CA VAL A 5 -5.94 2.48 15.35
C VAL A 5 -4.56 2.01 14.90
N LEU A 6 -4.44 1.34 13.75
CA LEU A 6 -3.15 0.95 13.17
C LEU A 6 -2.48 2.07 12.34
N LEU A 7 -3.21 3.14 12.00
CA LEU A 7 -2.72 4.31 11.25
C LEU A 7 -2.08 5.41 12.13
N LYS A 8 -1.85 5.13 13.42
CA LYS A 8 -1.50 6.14 14.42
C LYS A 8 -0.09 5.99 14.99
N ALA A 9 0.86 5.59 14.15
CA ALA A 9 2.28 5.68 14.46
C ALA A 9 2.99 6.58 13.44
N LEU A 10 3.29 7.80 13.91
CA LEU A 10 4.30 8.76 13.48
C LEU A 10 5.03 8.55 12.13
N VAL A 11 5.02 9.58 11.27
CA VAL A 11 6.13 10.16 10.45
C VAL A 11 5.54 10.81 9.17
N PRO A 12 6.15 11.87 8.57
CA PRO A 12 5.54 12.64 7.49
C PRO A 12 5.28 11.75 6.27
N ASN A 13 4.04 11.78 5.82
CA ASN A 13 3.54 11.10 4.64
C ASN A 13 4.52 11.22 3.44
N PRO A 14 5.10 10.12 2.92
CA PRO A 14 6.02 10.16 1.78
C PRO A 14 5.32 10.53 0.45
N ASN A 15 4.00 10.78 0.46
CA ASN A 15 3.25 11.35 -0.67
C ASN A 15 3.78 12.71 -1.18
N THR A 16 4.82 13.30 -0.57
CA THR A 16 5.47 14.52 -1.08
C THR A 16 6.25 14.31 -2.38
N LYS A 17 6.60 13.08 -2.78
CA LYS A 17 7.26 12.80 -4.08
C LYS A 17 6.29 12.42 -5.20
N SER A 18 5.03 12.16 -4.88
CA SER A 18 4.03 11.71 -5.84
C SER A 18 3.31 12.91 -6.49
N ALA A 19 4.07 13.86 -7.03
CA ALA A 19 3.55 15.08 -7.66
C ALA A 19 2.63 14.83 -8.87
N HIS A 20 2.61 13.59 -9.38
CA HIS A 20 1.79 13.12 -10.48
C HIS A 20 0.80 12.01 -10.06
N TYR A 21 0.21 12.05 -8.85
CA TYR A 21 -0.84 11.08 -8.48
C TYR A 21 -2.06 11.24 -9.41
N ALA A 22 -2.03 10.50 -10.52
CA ALA A 22 -2.93 10.61 -11.63
C ALA A 22 -4.27 9.97 -11.28
N LYS A 23 -5.32 10.78 -11.44
CA LYS A 23 -6.72 10.40 -11.68
C LYS A 23 -7.18 9.13 -10.97
N GLN A 24 -7.20 9.25 -9.66
CA GLN A 24 -8.01 8.48 -8.73
C GLN A 24 -9.43 8.20 -9.30
N SER A 25 -9.68 6.96 -9.75
CA SER A 25 -11.00 6.54 -10.23
C SER A 25 -12.02 6.50 -9.06
N ARG A 26 -13.31 6.47 -9.41
CA ARG A 26 -14.43 6.74 -8.51
C ARG A 26 -14.39 5.86 -7.25
N PHE A 27 -14.75 6.49 -6.14
CA PHE A 27 -14.67 6.01 -4.76
C PHE A 27 -15.21 4.58 -4.57
N GLU A 28 -14.34 3.61 -4.30
CA GLU A 28 -14.68 2.32 -3.66
C GLU A 28 -13.82 2.24 -2.38
N GLY A 29 -14.48 2.32 -1.22
CA GLY A 29 -13.81 2.50 0.07
C GLY A 29 -12.69 1.50 0.37
N SER A 30 -12.81 0.25 -0.11
CA SER A 30 -11.81 -0.81 0.10
C SER A 30 -10.52 -0.58 -0.71
N LYS A 31 -10.61 -0.32 -2.01
CA LYS A 31 -9.41 -0.29 -2.89
C LYS A 31 -8.49 0.90 -2.58
N ARG A 32 -9.06 2.07 -2.28
CA ARG A 32 -8.26 3.22 -1.81
C ARG A 32 -7.62 2.96 -0.45
N GLN A 33 -8.34 2.32 0.48
CA GLN A 33 -7.81 1.99 1.80
C GLN A 33 -6.67 0.97 1.71
N VAL A 34 -6.84 -0.07 0.89
CA VAL A 34 -5.81 -1.10 0.64
C VAL A 34 -4.54 -0.48 0.06
N ARG A 35 -4.67 0.37 -0.97
CA ARG A 35 -3.50 1.05 -1.56
C ARG A 35 -2.76 1.91 -0.54
N ALA A 36 -3.48 2.68 0.27
CA ALA A 36 -2.88 3.50 1.30
C ALA A 36 -2.19 2.64 2.37
N ALA A 37 -2.88 1.62 2.89
CA ALA A 37 -2.35 0.71 3.89
C ALA A 37 -1.11 -0.04 3.41
N LEU A 38 -1.09 -0.45 2.13
CA LEU A 38 0.05 -1.09 1.49
C LEU A 38 1.26 -0.15 1.38
N LEU A 39 1.07 1.07 0.88
CA LEU A 39 2.14 2.06 0.81
C LEU A 39 2.68 2.41 2.20
N HIS A 40 1.81 2.59 3.20
CA HIS A 40 2.23 2.84 4.57
C HIS A 40 3.01 1.66 5.16
N CYS A 41 2.51 0.44 5.01
CA CYS A 41 3.15 -0.78 5.49
C CYS A 41 4.58 -0.92 4.94
N VAL A 42 4.76 -0.76 3.63
CA VAL A 42 6.08 -0.86 2.98
C VAL A 42 6.96 0.36 3.33
N ALA A 43 6.39 1.56 3.50
CA ALA A 43 7.16 2.73 3.92
C ALA A 43 7.73 2.59 5.35
N GLU A 44 6.94 2.00 6.25
CA GLU A 44 7.31 1.83 7.66
C GLU A 44 8.31 0.68 7.86
N GLN A 45 8.10 -0.45 7.18
CA GLN A 45 8.92 -1.65 7.36
C GLN A 45 10.11 -1.70 6.39
N GLY A 46 10.09 -0.90 5.32
CA GLY A 46 11.06 -0.97 4.24
C GLY A 46 10.79 -2.16 3.32
N ALA A 47 11.85 -2.85 2.91
CA ALA A 47 11.72 -4.07 2.10
C ALA A 47 11.03 -5.17 2.92
N ILE A 48 9.79 -5.48 2.58
CA ILE A 48 8.94 -6.45 3.30
C ILE A 48 8.51 -7.57 2.37
N ALA A 49 8.52 -8.82 2.85
CA ALA A 49 8.07 -9.95 2.07
C ALA A 49 6.57 -9.84 1.70
N LEU A 50 6.24 -10.27 0.48
CA LEU A 50 4.86 -10.31 -0.02
C LEU A 50 3.92 -11.08 0.92
N SER A 51 4.41 -12.20 1.46
CA SER A 51 3.70 -13.01 2.47
C SER A 51 3.38 -12.21 3.73
N SER A 52 4.35 -11.48 4.27
CA SER A 52 4.15 -10.62 5.44
C SER A 52 3.16 -9.49 5.16
N VAL A 53 3.21 -8.87 3.98
CA VAL A 53 2.23 -7.86 3.55
C VAL A 53 0.82 -8.45 3.53
N THR A 54 0.64 -9.64 2.94
CA THR A 54 -0.68 -10.29 2.91
C THR A 54 -1.19 -10.68 4.28
N GLU A 55 -0.29 -10.98 5.22
CA GLU A 55 -0.67 -11.33 6.59
C GLU A 55 -1.03 -10.09 7.42
N ILE A 56 -0.31 -8.97 7.24
CA ILE A 56 -0.62 -7.69 7.87
C ILE A 56 -1.92 -7.12 7.33
N LEU A 57 -2.15 -7.24 6.03
CA LEU A 57 -3.32 -6.72 5.33
C LEU A 57 -4.41 -7.79 5.11
N LYS A 58 -4.39 -8.89 5.87
CA LYS A 58 -5.36 -10.00 5.75
C LYS A 58 -6.81 -9.59 6.03
N GLU A 59 -7.00 -8.46 6.72
CA GLU A 59 -8.31 -7.88 7.00
C GLU A 59 -8.98 -7.30 5.74
N TYR A 60 -8.20 -7.08 4.69
CA TYR A 60 -8.68 -6.61 3.40
C TYR A 60 -8.92 -7.77 2.44
N ASP A 61 -9.76 -7.53 1.44
CA ASP A 61 -10.01 -8.49 0.37
C ASP A 61 -8.72 -8.79 -0.42
N SER A 62 -8.39 -10.07 -0.55
CA SER A 62 -7.19 -10.52 -1.26
C SER A 62 -7.18 -10.12 -2.74
N THR A 63 -8.35 -9.99 -3.37
CA THR A 63 -8.49 -9.52 -4.75
C THR A 63 -8.10 -8.06 -4.87
N TYR A 64 -8.62 -7.20 -3.98
CA TYR A 64 -8.27 -5.78 -3.96
C TYR A 64 -6.80 -5.58 -3.58
N LEU A 65 -6.25 -6.41 -2.70
CA LEU A 65 -4.84 -6.38 -2.33
C LEU A 65 -3.94 -6.73 -3.51
N ALA A 66 -4.20 -7.83 -4.20
CA ALA A 66 -3.43 -8.24 -5.37
C ALA A 66 -3.46 -7.17 -6.48
N GLN A 67 -4.64 -6.64 -6.79
CA GLN A 67 -4.78 -5.54 -7.77
C GLN A 67 -3.99 -4.30 -7.36
N SER A 68 -4.03 -3.94 -6.07
CA SER A 68 -3.34 -2.75 -5.57
C SER A 68 -1.82 -2.88 -5.67
N ILE A 69 -1.28 -4.08 -5.38
CA ILE A 69 0.15 -4.38 -5.52
C ILE A 69 0.57 -4.24 -6.99
N GLU A 70 -0.17 -4.86 -7.90
CA GLU A 70 0.14 -4.83 -9.33
C GLU A 70 0.07 -3.40 -9.90
N GLU A 71 -0.96 -2.63 -9.55
CA GLU A 71 -1.10 -1.23 -9.96
C GLU A 71 0.05 -0.37 -9.43
N LEU A 72 0.43 -0.51 -8.16
CA LEU A 72 1.51 0.28 -7.56
C LEU A 72 2.89 -0.07 -8.13
N ILE A 73 3.13 -1.34 -8.49
CA ILE A 73 4.34 -1.75 -9.21
C ILE A 73 4.34 -1.14 -10.61
N LYS A 74 3.21 -1.21 -11.33
CA LYS A 74 3.07 -0.67 -12.69
C LYS A 74 3.21 0.86 -12.73
N GLU A 75 2.72 1.54 -11.71
CA GLU A 75 2.87 3.00 -11.53
C GLU A 75 4.29 3.38 -11.09
N GLY A 76 5.10 2.42 -10.64
CA GLY A 76 6.49 2.63 -10.23
C GLY A 76 6.65 3.14 -8.79
N PHE A 77 5.61 3.04 -7.95
CA PHE A 77 5.68 3.37 -6.52
C PHE A 77 6.31 2.23 -5.70
N LEU A 78 6.02 0.99 -6.08
CA LEU A 78 6.58 -0.21 -5.45
C LEU A 78 7.52 -0.92 -6.41
N LEU A 79 8.51 -1.60 -5.84
CA LEU A 79 9.44 -2.46 -6.55
C LEU A 79 9.40 -3.84 -5.92
N LEU A 80 9.33 -4.87 -6.76
CA LEU A 80 9.34 -6.27 -6.33
C LEU A 80 10.77 -6.82 -6.49
N GLU A 81 11.46 -7.08 -5.38
CA GLU A 81 12.77 -7.71 -5.34
C GLU A 81 12.68 -9.10 -4.69
N LYS A 82 12.90 -10.17 -5.47
CA LYS A 82 13.05 -11.54 -4.93
C LYS A 82 11.99 -11.92 -3.87
N ASP A 83 10.72 -11.58 -4.11
CA ASP A 83 9.56 -11.75 -3.20
C ASP A 83 9.38 -10.73 -2.06
N SER A 84 10.13 -9.63 -2.08
CA SER A 84 9.94 -8.49 -1.19
C SER A 84 9.47 -7.24 -1.95
N LEU A 85 8.55 -6.50 -1.36
CA LEU A 85 8.07 -5.20 -1.81
C LEU A 85 8.86 -4.10 -1.12
N SER A 86 9.37 -3.14 -1.89
CA SER A 86 10.04 -1.95 -1.41
C SER A 86 9.48 -0.69 -2.10
N ILE A 87 9.56 0.46 -1.44
CA ILE A 87 9.24 1.75 -2.08
C ILE A 87 10.44 2.23 -2.89
N ARG A 88 10.16 2.75 -4.08
CA ARG A 88 11.16 3.35 -4.97
C ARG A 88 11.51 4.80 -4.60
#